data_AF-A0A7S2MAC8-F1
#
_entry.id   AF-A0A7S2MAC8-F1
#
_cell.length_a   1.000
_cell.length_b   1.000
_cell.length_c   1.000
_cell.angle_alpha   90.00
_cell.angle_beta   90.00
_cell.angle_gamma   90.00
#
_symmetry.space_group_name_H-M   'P 1'
#
loop_
_entity.id
_entity.type
_entity.pdbx_description
1 polymer ?
#
loop_
_entity_poly.entity_id
_entity_poly.type
_entity_poly.pdbx_seq_one_letter_code
_entity_poly.pdbx_strand_id
1 'polypeptide(L)'
;GPLPLPAAPPLIEEIGRTFGVEGVAGLQGSPEPFRAGRPEDGRPGWSVGWTAIDTEGVCRLSRRRLRALGLPPHEERELLACAARLANDSGCNRGFKLFQKWLSKQEPYDIVIDGANVGFNNQNREGGHFQYNQIDMVVNHFRSTGQRMLLVLHPKWLREDADLGVTKRKRRKFDQISKGDTLDPLDCEEEDDEDGEGDVVYPHNGTTAAERSAAPGTALHMVRTWKELGVLVAVPPYDCDDWYWLYAALDSKIRGRDHVQVVSNDQMRDHHWRMDSARQFLQWQDRHMTRLSLQFGEDTDGLVELKLYPPRPYSLCAQVAEDAGAWHFPVPAIRSRAEQIQSGRPVALKEIEAADHHWLVAWQDP
;
A
#
# COMPACT_ATOMS: atom_id res chain seq x y z
N GLY A 1 26.43 -0.59 -6.32
CA GLY A 1 27.36 -1.74 -6.17
C GLY A 1 26.56 -3.02 -6.28
N PRO A 2 27.20 -4.19 -6.46
CA PRO A 2 26.49 -5.47 -6.35
C PRO A 2 25.86 -5.57 -4.95
N LEU A 3 24.61 -6.02 -4.88
CA LEU A 3 23.94 -6.27 -3.61
C LEU A 3 24.71 -7.36 -2.82
N PRO A 4 24.76 -7.27 -1.48
CA PRO A 4 25.49 -8.21 -0.65
C PRO A 4 24.87 -9.61 -0.71
N LEU A 5 25.73 -10.64 -0.75
CA LEU A 5 25.28 -12.03 -0.79
C LEU A 5 24.41 -12.37 0.43
N PRO A 6 23.37 -13.21 0.27
CA PRO A 6 22.46 -13.44 1.37
C PRO A 6 23.05 -14.15 2.58
N ALA A 7 22.55 -13.71 3.74
CA ALA A 7 23.09 -13.97 5.07
C ALA A 7 22.93 -15.42 5.58
N ALA A 8 22.25 -16.31 4.85
CA ALA A 8 21.81 -17.61 5.34
C ALA A 8 22.43 -18.83 4.59
N PRO A 9 23.75 -19.09 4.73
CA PRO A 9 24.43 -20.30 4.21
C PRO A 9 23.66 -21.62 4.38
N PRO A 10 23.02 -21.91 5.53
CA PRO A 10 22.34 -23.20 5.73
C PRO A 10 21.11 -23.38 4.84
N LEU A 11 20.34 -22.31 4.59
CA LEU A 11 19.15 -22.37 3.72
C LEU A 11 19.58 -22.67 2.28
N ILE A 12 20.71 -22.08 1.86
CA ILE A 12 21.29 -22.23 0.54
C ILE A 12 21.74 -23.67 0.31
N GLU A 13 22.46 -24.24 1.28
CA GLU A 13 22.91 -25.63 1.24
C GLU A 13 21.74 -26.62 1.25
N GLU A 14 20.68 -26.34 2.02
CA GLU A 14 19.48 -27.18 2.07
C GLU A 14 18.72 -27.20 0.75
N ILE A 15 18.56 -26.02 0.13
CA ILE A 15 17.92 -25.90 -1.19
C ILE A 15 18.77 -26.61 -2.25
N GLY A 16 20.09 -26.39 -2.26
CA GLY A 16 20.99 -27.12 -3.17
C GLY A 16 20.86 -28.64 -3.04
N ARG A 17 20.85 -29.16 -1.80
CA ARG A 17 20.62 -30.58 -1.54
C ARG A 17 19.25 -31.06 -2.05
N THR A 18 18.20 -30.29 -1.79
CA THR A 18 16.83 -30.60 -2.22
C THR A 18 16.71 -30.72 -3.75
N PHE A 19 17.45 -29.88 -4.48
CA PHE A 19 17.47 -29.88 -5.95
C PHE A 19 18.65 -30.68 -6.56
N GLY A 20 19.36 -31.50 -5.79
CA GLY A 20 20.42 -32.37 -6.32
C GLY A 20 21.68 -31.65 -6.80
N VAL A 21 21.98 -30.47 -6.25
CA VAL A 21 23.16 -29.67 -6.57
C VAL A 21 24.24 -29.87 -5.51
N GLU A 22 25.34 -30.54 -5.87
CA GLU A 22 26.49 -30.78 -5.00
C GLU A 22 27.31 -29.48 -4.75
N GLY A 23 27.39 -29.02 -3.50
CA GLY A 23 28.33 -27.97 -3.08
C GLY A 23 27.98 -26.54 -3.51
N VAL A 24 27.07 -25.90 -2.77
CA VAL A 24 26.58 -24.53 -3.05
C VAL A 24 27.55 -23.41 -2.58
N ALA A 25 28.63 -23.77 -1.87
CA ALA A 25 29.63 -22.83 -1.36
C ALA A 25 30.29 -21.97 -2.45
N GLY A 26 30.35 -22.48 -3.69
CA GLY A 26 30.92 -21.77 -4.83
C GLY A 26 30.00 -20.73 -5.48
N LEU A 27 28.82 -20.45 -4.89
CA LEU A 27 27.96 -19.35 -5.30
C LEU A 27 28.40 -17.99 -4.73
N GLN A 28 29.54 -17.91 -4.03
CA GLN A 28 30.05 -16.68 -3.46
C GLN A 28 30.92 -15.91 -4.47
N GLY A 29 30.55 -14.67 -4.80
CA GLY A 29 31.47 -13.68 -5.40
C GLY A 29 31.38 -13.43 -6.91
N SER A 30 30.37 -13.94 -7.63
CA SER A 30 30.17 -13.64 -9.08
C SER A 30 28.99 -12.69 -9.29
N PRO A 31 28.94 -11.89 -10.38
CA PRO A 31 27.70 -11.27 -10.83
C PRO A 31 26.79 -12.38 -11.38
N GLU A 32 25.80 -12.78 -10.56
CA GLU A 32 24.82 -13.87 -10.80
C GLU A 32 25.40 -15.30 -10.80
N PRO A 33 25.91 -15.78 -9.65
CA PRO A 33 26.46 -17.12 -9.53
C PRO A 33 25.36 -18.19 -9.58
N PHE A 34 25.63 -19.29 -10.28
CA PHE A 34 24.81 -20.50 -10.23
C PHE A 34 25.64 -21.80 -10.25
N ARG A 35 24.96 -22.91 -9.96
CA ARG A 35 25.48 -24.29 -10.00
C ARG A 35 24.43 -25.19 -10.63
N ALA A 36 24.84 -25.98 -11.61
CA ALA A 36 24.00 -27.00 -12.23
C ALA A 36 24.10 -28.31 -11.43
N GLY A 37 22.96 -28.93 -11.17
CA GLY A 37 22.84 -30.29 -10.67
C GLY A 37 23.06 -31.30 -11.79
N ARG A 38 23.29 -32.56 -11.41
CA ARG A 38 23.45 -33.63 -12.39
C ARG A 38 22.07 -34.06 -12.93
N PRO A 39 21.93 -34.34 -14.23
CA PRO A 39 20.73 -34.99 -14.74
C PRO A 39 20.60 -36.40 -14.15
N GLU A 40 19.39 -36.80 -13.78
CA GLU A 40 19.06 -38.17 -13.36
C GLU A 40 18.06 -38.77 -14.36
N ASP A 41 18.33 -39.99 -14.84
CA ASP A 41 17.38 -40.83 -15.57
C ASP A 41 16.60 -40.12 -16.71
N GLY A 42 17.29 -39.33 -17.52
CA GLY A 42 16.71 -38.62 -18.66
C GLY A 42 15.87 -37.38 -18.29
N ARG A 43 15.83 -36.98 -17.01
CA ARG A 43 15.22 -35.71 -16.56
C ARG A 43 16.26 -34.59 -16.57
N PRO A 44 15.88 -33.36 -16.95
CA PRO A 44 16.78 -32.22 -16.87
C PRO A 44 17.20 -31.96 -15.42
N GLY A 45 18.51 -31.81 -15.20
CA GLY A 45 19.06 -31.45 -13.89
C GLY A 45 18.57 -30.06 -13.46
N TRP A 46 18.39 -29.88 -12.16
CA TRP A 46 18.07 -28.56 -11.60
C TRP A 46 19.33 -27.75 -11.44
N SER A 47 19.28 -26.48 -11.83
CA SER A 47 20.28 -25.46 -11.50
C SER A 47 19.80 -24.59 -10.36
N VAL A 48 20.71 -24.17 -9.49
CA VAL A 48 20.44 -23.25 -8.37
C VAL A 48 21.39 -22.06 -8.45
N GLY A 49 20.85 -20.84 -8.33
CA GLY A 49 21.64 -19.62 -8.44
C GLY A 49 20.96 -18.38 -7.87
N TRP A 50 21.68 -17.26 -7.93
CA TRP A 50 21.21 -15.97 -7.42
C TRP A 50 21.11 -14.96 -8.54
N THR A 51 20.05 -14.16 -8.53
CA THR A 51 19.94 -13.05 -9.45
C THR A 51 19.13 -11.91 -8.84
N ALA A 52 19.06 -10.81 -9.57
CA ALA A 52 18.05 -9.80 -9.37
C ALA A 52 16.93 -10.03 -10.39
N ILE A 53 15.69 -9.76 -9.99
CA ILE A 53 14.58 -9.66 -10.92
C ILE A 53 14.58 -8.25 -11.49
N ASP A 54 14.39 -8.11 -12.79
CA ASP A 54 14.32 -6.80 -13.42
C ASP A 54 13.00 -6.08 -13.11
N THR A 55 12.88 -4.83 -13.58
CA THR A 55 11.70 -3.99 -13.34
C THR A 55 10.42 -4.57 -13.92
N GLU A 56 10.51 -5.47 -14.89
CA GLU A 56 9.37 -6.13 -15.56
C GLU A 56 9.00 -7.47 -14.93
N GLY A 57 9.73 -7.91 -13.90
CA GLY A 57 9.50 -9.18 -13.23
C GLY A 57 10.17 -10.38 -13.90
N VAL A 58 11.09 -10.18 -14.85
CA VAL A 58 11.76 -11.29 -15.54
C VAL A 58 13.01 -11.73 -14.78
N CYS A 59 13.10 -13.04 -14.53
CA CYS A 59 14.27 -13.65 -13.94
C CYS A 59 15.37 -13.85 -14.99
N ARG A 60 16.58 -13.34 -14.73
CA ARG A 60 17.71 -13.45 -15.66
C ARG A 60 18.26 -14.87 -15.81
N LEU A 61 18.18 -15.67 -14.75
CA LEU A 61 18.63 -17.07 -14.76
C LEU A 61 17.62 -17.96 -15.47
N SER A 62 16.39 -18.02 -14.97
CA SER A 62 15.38 -18.95 -15.49
C SER A 62 14.63 -18.45 -16.73
N ARG A 63 14.83 -17.17 -17.12
CA ARG A 63 14.13 -16.46 -18.21
C ARG A 63 12.61 -16.38 -18.08
N ARG A 64 12.06 -16.80 -16.94
CA ARG A 64 10.62 -16.79 -16.65
C ARG A 64 10.22 -15.49 -15.96
N ARG A 65 8.99 -15.06 -16.23
CA ARG A 65 8.38 -13.86 -15.62
C ARG A 65 7.65 -14.24 -14.34
N LEU A 66 7.94 -13.54 -13.25
CA LEU A 66 7.19 -13.63 -12.00
C LEU A 66 5.81 -13.02 -12.15
N ARG A 67 4.84 -13.55 -11.40
CA ARG A 67 3.44 -13.12 -11.46
C ARG A 67 3.16 -12.06 -10.39
N ALA A 68 2.24 -11.16 -10.72
CA ALA A 68 1.54 -10.33 -9.76
C ALA A 68 0.40 -11.16 -9.12
N LEU A 69 0.65 -11.72 -7.95
CA LEU A 69 -0.32 -12.54 -7.24
C LEU A 69 -1.31 -11.63 -6.52
N GLY A 70 -2.52 -11.51 -7.07
CA GLY A 70 -3.65 -10.84 -6.44
C GLY A 70 -4.43 -11.78 -5.52
N LEU A 71 -5.32 -11.18 -4.74
CA LEU A 71 -6.31 -11.94 -3.99
C LEU A 71 -7.33 -12.55 -4.95
N PRO A 72 -7.84 -13.77 -4.68
CA PRO A 72 -8.98 -14.28 -5.41
C PRO A 72 -10.23 -13.41 -5.11
N PRO A 73 -11.20 -13.31 -6.04
CA PRO A 73 -12.33 -12.39 -5.89
C PRO A 73 -13.18 -12.58 -4.63
N HIS A 74 -13.22 -13.79 -4.06
CA HIS A 74 -13.95 -14.05 -2.81
C HIS A 74 -13.24 -13.44 -1.59
N GLU A 75 -11.90 -13.54 -1.52
CA GLU A 75 -11.10 -12.92 -0.47
C GLU A 75 -11.14 -11.39 -0.56
N GLU A 76 -11.19 -10.82 -1.77
CA GLU A 76 -11.40 -9.36 -1.95
C GLU A 76 -12.74 -8.91 -1.35
N ARG A 77 -13.82 -9.68 -1.57
CA ARG A 77 -15.15 -9.39 -1.00
C ARG A 77 -15.16 -9.53 0.53
N GLU A 78 -14.48 -10.53 1.08
CA GLU A 78 -14.32 -10.68 2.53
C GLU A 78 -13.57 -9.50 3.13
N LEU A 79 -12.51 -9.03 2.46
CA LEU A 79 -11.74 -7.86 2.89
C LEU A 79 -12.58 -6.58 2.83
N LEU A 80 -13.38 -6.37 1.77
CA LEU A 80 -14.34 -5.26 1.67
C LEU A 80 -15.36 -5.29 2.81
N ALA A 81 -15.95 -6.46 3.09
CA ALA A 81 -16.91 -6.63 4.17
C ALA A 81 -16.28 -6.37 5.55
N CYS A 82 -15.03 -6.79 5.75
CA CYS A 82 -14.27 -6.51 6.97
C CYS A 82 -14.02 -5.01 7.15
N ALA A 83 -13.58 -4.32 6.09
CA ALA A 83 -13.38 -2.86 6.11
C ALA A 83 -14.70 -2.11 6.42
N ALA A 84 -15.81 -2.53 5.80
CA ALA A 84 -17.13 -1.95 6.08
C ALA A 84 -17.57 -2.16 7.53
N ARG A 85 -17.36 -3.36 8.09
CA ARG A 85 -17.66 -3.64 9.51
C ARG A 85 -16.84 -2.77 10.45
N LEU A 86 -15.54 -2.65 10.21
CA LEU A 86 -14.64 -1.85 11.06
C LEU A 86 -14.93 -0.35 10.97
N ALA A 87 -15.42 0.13 9.84
CA ALA A 87 -15.92 1.50 9.71
C ALA A 87 -17.22 1.76 10.51
N ASN A 88 -18.00 0.71 10.76
CA ASN A 88 -19.27 0.73 11.49
C ASN A 88 -19.14 0.27 12.96
N ASP A 89 -17.93 0.05 13.45
CA ASP A 89 -17.66 -0.66 14.71
C ASP A 89 -18.17 0.05 15.97
N SER A 90 -18.56 1.32 15.86
CA SER A 90 -19.13 2.11 16.96
C SER A 90 -20.65 1.96 17.11
N GLY A 91 -21.30 1.17 16.24
CA GLY A 91 -22.76 1.16 16.06
C GLY A 91 -23.20 2.09 14.92
N CYS A 92 -24.20 1.66 14.14
CA CYS A 92 -24.79 2.30 12.94
C CYS A 92 -24.12 3.61 12.45
N ASN A 93 -22.99 3.52 11.74
CA ASN A 93 -22.34 4.70 11.17
C ASN A 93 -23.12 5.20 9.94
N ARG A 94 -24.12 6.07 10.19
CA ARG A 94 -24.95 6.69 9.14
C ARG A 94 -24.10 7.40 8.09
N GLY A 95 -23.03 8.07 8.49
CA GLY A 95 -22.09 8.74 7.59
C GLY A 95 -21.44 7.77 6.60
N PHE A 96 -20.95 6.63 7.08
CA PHE A 96 -20.36 5.60 6.23
C PHE A 96 -21.40 4.92 5.32
N LYS A 97 -22.61 4.63 5.82
CA LYS A 97 -23.71 4.09 4.98
C LYS A 97 -24.07 5.04 3.83
N LEU A 98 -24.12 6.35 4.11
CA LEU A 98 -24.35 7.38 3.09
C LEU A 98 -23.20 7.43 2.07
N PHE A 99 -21.95 7.26 2.51
CA PHE A 99 -20.79 7.14 1.62
C PHE A 99 -20.91 5.94 0.69
N GLN A 100 -21.25 4.77 1.21
CA GLN A 100 -21.45 3.55 0.41
C GLN A 100 -22.54 3.76 -0.65
N LYS A 101 -23.67 4.39 -0.28
CA LYS A 101 -24.77 4.72 -1.19
C LYS A 101 -24.38 5.76 -2.24
N TRP A 102 -23.51 6.71 -1.89
CA TRP A 102 -22.98 7.69 -2.85
C TRP A 102 -21.99 7.04 -3.82
N LEU A 103 -21.07 6.22 -3.29
CA LEU A 103 -20.00 5.55 -4.03
C LEU A 103 -20.55 4.53 -5.04
N SER A 104 -21.61 3.80 -4.68
CA SER A 104 -22.26 2.83 -5.58
C SER A 104 -22.85 3.46 -6.86
N LYS A 105 -23.12 4.78 -6.84
CA LYS A 105 -23.58 5.55 -8.00
C LYS A 105 -22.43 6.12 -8.84
N GLN A 106 -21.20 6.07 -8.33
CA GLN A 106 -20.02 6.50 -9.05
C GLN A 106 -19.50 5.36 -9.92
N GLU A 107 -18.78 5.69 -10.98
CA GLU A 107 -17.92 4.72 -11.65
C GLU A 107 -16.78 4.27 -10.71
N PRO A 108 -16.15 3.11 -10.95
CA PRO A 108 -14.91 2.74 -10.26
C PRO A 108 -13.81 3.80 -10.44
N TYR A 109 -12.92 3.92 -9.45
CA TYR A 109 -11.77 4.82 -9.51
C TYR A 109 -10.50 4.06 -9.89
N ASP A 110 -9.61 4.74 -10.62
CA ASP A 110 -8.27 4.26 -10.94
C ASP A 110 -7.33 4.51 -9.77
N ILE A 111 -7.48 5.67 -9.16
CA ILE A 111 -6.60 6.18 -8.12
C ILE A 111 -7.45 6.58 -6.91
N VAL A 112 -7.06 6.16 -5.72
CA VAL A 112 -7.57 6.68 -4.46
C VAL A 112 -6.42 7.33 -3.71
N ILE A 113 -6.58 8.56 -3.26
CA ILE A 113 -5.53 9.35 -2.61
C ILE A 113 -5.90 9.50 -1.15
N ASP A 114 -5.02 9.03 -0.28
CA ASP A 114 -5.05 9.32 1.15
C ASP A 114 -4.51 10.75 1.36
N GLY A 115 -5.43 11.72 1.34
CA GLY A 115 -5.06 13.13 1.36
C GLY A 115 -4.35 13.53 2.65
N ALA A 116 -4.71 12.93 3.78
CA ALA A 116 -4.08 13.23 5.05
C ALA A 116 -2.61 12.79 5.08
N ASN A 117 -2.34 11.55 4.65
CA ASN A 117 -0.99 11.02 4.60
C ASN A 117 -0.10 11.75 3.59
N VAL A 118 -0.65 12.06 2.40
CA VAL A 118 0.07 12.85 1.39
C VAL A 118 0.38 14.25 1.93
N GLY A 119 -0.59 14.95 2.53
CA GLY A 119 -0.36 16.29 3.07
C GLY A 119 0.66 16.36 4.21
N PHE A 120 0.85 15.28 4.97
CA PHE A 120 1.86 15.17 6.04
C PHE A 120 3.15 14.47 5.62
N ASN A 121 3.34 14.13 4.35
CA ASN A 121 4.54 13.40 3.95
C ASN A 121 5.80 14.24 4.24
N ASN A 122 6.77 13.62 4.91
CA ASN A 122 7.98 14.25 5.44
C ASN A 122 7.77 15.47 6.38
N GLN A 123 6.60 15.60 7.03
CA GLN A 123 6.30 16.71 7.95
C GLN A 123 6.48 16.37 9.44
N ASN A 124 7.01 15.20 9.80
CA ASN A 124 7.17 14.76 11.20
C ASN A 124 8.31 15.46 11.98
N ARG A 125 8.70 16.67 11.58
CA ARG A 125 9.76 17.51 12.18
C ARG A 125 9.17 18.63 13.03
N GLU A 126 10.00 19.25 13.87
CA GLU A 126 9.61 20.46 14.60
C GLU A 126 9.23 21.57 13.61
N GLY A 127 8.06 22.19 13.80
CA GLY A 127 7.49 23.15 12.85
C GLY A 127 6.86 22.54 11.58
N GLY A 128 6.78 21.21 11.48
CA GLY A 128 6.09 20.54 10.38
C GLY A 128 4.60 20.84 10.37
N HIS A 129 4.05 21.00 9.17
CA HIS A 129 2.65 21.35 8.98
C HIS A 129 2.06 20.70 7.73
N PHE A 130 0.74 20.57 7.71
CA PHE A 130 -0.02 20.02 6.60
C PHE A 130 0.20 20.83 5.31
N GLN A 131 0.60 20.15 4.23
CA GLN A 131 0.98 20.79 2.96
C GLN A 131 -0.04 20.51 1.86
N TYR A 132 -0.88 21.49 1.54
CA TYR A 132 -1.84 21.40 0.43
C TYR A 132 -1.16 21.25 -0.94
N ASN A 133 0.00 21.89 -1.11
CA ASN A 133 0.79 21.79 -2.34
C ASN A 133 1.19 20.33 -2.66
N GLN A 134 1.46 19.51 -1.64
CA GLN A 134 1.79 18.09 -1.84
C GLN A 134 0.63 17.33 -2.46
N ILE A 135 -0.58 17.57 -1.94
CA ILE A 135 -1.81 16.95 -2.44
C ILE A 135 -2.10 17.43 -3.86
N ASP A 136 -1.98 18.74 -4.09
CA ASP A 136 -2.27 19.34 -5.39
C ASP A 136 -1.34 18.81 -6.50
N MET A 137 -0.06 18.58 -6.18
CA MET A 137 0.87 17.91 -7.12
C MET A 137 0.44 16.50 -7.49
N VAL A 138 0.00 15.70 -6.51
CA VAL A 138 -0.47 14.32 -6.74
C VAL A 138 -1.75 14.35 -7.59
N VAL A 139 -2.71 15.22 -7.25
CA VAL A 139 -3.94 15.41 -8.02
C VAL A 139 -3.63 15.83 -9.47
N ASN A 140 -2.76 16.81 -9.66
CA ASN A 140 -2.40 17.30 -10.99
C ASN A 140 -1.64 16.25 -11.81
N HIS A 141 -0.79 15.43 -11.19
CA HIS A 141 -0.11 14.31 -11.85
C HIS A 141 -1.14 13.36 -12.48
N PHE A 142 -2.05 12.79 -11.68
CA PHE A 142 -3.05 11.84 -12.20
C PHE A 142 -4.09 12.49 -13.11
N ARG A 143 -4.32 13.79 -12.96
CA ARG A 143 -5.21 14.53 -13.85
C ARG A 143 -4.60 14.61 -15.24
N SER A 144 -3.29 14.84 -15.32
CA SER A 144 -2.57 14.89 -16.61
C SER A 144 -2.50 13.53 -17.31
N THR A 145 -2.55 12.42 -16.57
CA THR A 145 -2.61 11.07 -17.12
C THR A 145 -4.02 10.62 -17.49
N GLY A 146 -5.05 11.45 -17.20
CA GLY A 146 -6.44 11.16 -17.51
C GLY A 146 -7.07 10.09 -16.62
N GLN A 147 -6.43 9.76 -15.50
CA GLN A 147 -6.91 8.73 -14.58
C GLN A 147 -8.01 9.28 -13.66
N ARG A 148 -9.06 8.49 -13.45
CA ARG A 148 -10.16 8.85 -12.55
C ARG A 148 -9.71 8.66 -11.12
N MET A 149 -9.72 9.73 -10.32
CA MET A 149 -9.20 9.71 -8.96
C MET A 149 -10.24 10.13 -7.92
N LEU A 150 -10.06 9.64 -6.70
CA LEU A 150 -10.79 10.07 -5.51
C LEU A 150 -9.80 10.53 -4.43
N LEU A 151 -9.84 11.80 -4.07
CA LEU A 151 -9.11 12.38 -2.95
C LEU A 151 -9.97 12.30 -1.69
N VAL A 152 -9.52 11.54 -0.69
CA VAL A 152 -10.21 11.41 0.60
C VAL A 152 -9.56 12.34 1.62
N LEU A 153 -10.34 13.23 2.23
CA LEU A 153 -9.87 14.15 3.27
C LEU A 153 -10.89 14.34 4.39
N HIS A 154 -10.40 14.45 5.62
CA HIS A 154 -11.23 14.87 6.76
C HIS A 154 -11.55 16.38 6.69
N PRO A 155 -12.79 16.83 7.00
CA PRO A 155 -13.26 18.22 6.87
C PRO A 155 -12.42 19.26 7.61
N LYS A 156 -11.77 18.86 8.70
CA LYS A 156 -10.83 19.71 9.45
C LYS A 156 -9.70 20.29 8.57
N TRP A 157 -9.32 19.60 7.49
CA TRP A 157 -8.33 20.07 6.51
C TRP A 157 -8.93 20.91 5.39
N LEU A 158 -10.25 21.13 5.40
CA LEU A 158 -10.94 21.91 4.37
C LEU A 158 -11.32 23.31 4.86
N ARG A 159 -11.00 23.63 6.13
CA ARG A 159 -11.40 24.87 6.79
C ARG A 159 -10.31 25.93 6.72
N GLU A 160 -10.73 27.19 6.77
CA GLU A 160 -9.84 28.35 6.82
C GLU A 160 -8.98 28.38 8.10
N ASP A 161 -9.56 27.95 9.22
CA ASP A 161 -8.96 27.91 10.56
C ASP A 161 -8.31 26.57 10.89
N ALA A 162 -8.01 25.74 9.88
CA ALA A 162 -7.43 24.42 10.08
C ALA A 162 -6.10 24.53 10.84
N ASP A 163 -5.99 23.87 12.00
CA ASP A 163 -4.71 23.70 12.69
C ASP A 163 -3.83 22.75 11.87
N LEU A 164 -2.88 23.33 11.14
CA LEU A 164 -2.00 22.59 10.25
C LEU A 164 -0.86 21.89 11.00
N GLY A 165 -0.71 22.10 12.31
CA GLY A 165 0.39 21.56 13.10
C GLY A 165 0.35 20.04 13.26
N VAL A 166 1.54 19.42 13.38
CA VAL A 166 1.65 17.99 13.72
C VAL A 166 1.39 17.81 15.23
N THR A 167 0.14 17.50 15.59
CA THR A 167 -0.20 17.15 16.98
C THR A 167 0.12 15.68 17.26
N LYS A 168 1.03 15.42 18.21
CA LYS A 168 1.30 14.06 18.72
C LYS A 168 0.12 13.58 19.56
N ARG A 169 -0.97 13.09 18.94
CA ARG A 169 -2.06 12.45 19.70
C ARG A 169 -1.56 11.13 20.30
N LYS A 170 -1.87 10.92 21.59
CA LYS A 170 -1.58 9.68 22.31
C LYS A 170 -2.42 8.55 21.66
N ARG A 171 -1.73 7.53 21.14
CA ARG A 171 -2.35 6.36 20.50
C ARG A 171 -3.38 5.72 21.44
N ARG A 172 -4.65 5.68 21.03
CA ARG A 172 -5.65 4.81 21.68
C ARG A 172 -5.35 3.38 21.27
N LYS A 173 -5.18 2.49 22.25
CA LYS A 173 -4.97 1.06 22.03
C LYS A 173 -6.38 0.46 21.94
N PHE A 174 -6.81 0.05 20.75
CA PHE A 174 -8.04 -0.72 20.58
C PHE A 174 -7.73 -2.22 20.78
N ASP A 175 -8.75 -3.05 20.96
CA ASP A 175 -8.63 -4.52 21.04
C ASP A 175 -9.02 -5.20 19.72
N GLN A 176 -8.54 -6.44 19.52
CA GLN A 176 -8.75 -7.22 18.28
C GLN A 176 -10.17 -7.74 18.29
N ILE A 177 -10.92 -7.56 17.20
CA ILE A 177 -12.32 -7.99 17.13
C ILE A 177 -12.35 -9.46 16.73
N SER A 178 -12.85 -10.31 17.63
CA SER A 178 -13.00 -11.75 17.39
C SER A 178 -14.21 -12.05 16.52
N LYS A 179 -14.18 -13.15 15.74
CA LYS A 179 -15.34 -13.71 15.02
C LYS A 179 -16.56 -14.04 15.92
N GLY A 180 -16.41 -14.00 17.24
CA GLY A 180 -17.46 -14.35 18.22
C GLY A 180 -18.26 -13.16 18.78
N ASP A 181 -17.82 -11.92 18.56
CA ASP A 181 -18.60 -10.72 18.91
C ASP A 181 -19.57 -10.38 17.77
N THR A 182 -20.15 -11.42 17.17
CA THR A 182 -21.27 -11.33 16.24
C THR A 182 -22.50 -10.88 17.01
N LEU A 183 -22.67 -9.57 17.11
CA LEU A 183 -24.00 -9.07 16.86
C LEU A 183 -24.17 -9.17 15.35
N ASP A 184 -25.12 -9.99 14.92
CA ASP A 184 -25.74 -9.83 13.60
C ASP A 184 -26.01 -8.34 13.36
N PRO A 185 -26.07 -7.86 12.11
CA PRO A 185 -26.61 -6.53 11.88
C PRO A 185 -28.03 -6.57 12.46
N LEU A 186 -28.19 -6.05 13.69
CA LEU A 186 -29.50 -5.70 14.19
C LEU A 186 -30.05 -4.83 13.08
N ASP A 187 -31.16 -5.27 12.48
CA ASP A 187 -32.00 -4.42 11.68
C ASP A 187 -32.14 -3.14 12.49
N CYS A 188 -31.38 -2.13 12.09
CA CYS A 188 -31.38 -0.86 12.77
C CYS A 188 -32.72 -0.32 12.35
N GLU A 189 -33.74 -0.49 13.20
CA GLU A 189 -35.01 0.16 13.00
C GLU A 189 -34.69 1.62 12.69
N GLU A 190 -35.29 2.13 11.62
CA GLU A 190 -35.20 3.53 11.21
C GLU A 190 -35.87 4.37 12.30
N GLU A 191 -35.23 4.49 13.46
CA GLU A 191 -35.59 5.49 14.45
C GLU A 191 -35.07 6.81 13.89
N ASP A 192 -36.03 7.63 13.45
CA ASP A 192 -35.86 9.03 13.11
C ASP A 192 -35.30 9.77 14.32
N ASP A 193 -33.98 9.73 14.50
CA ASP A 193 -33.24 10.62 15.39
C ASP A 193 -33.23 12.03 14.76
N GLU A 194 -34.37 12.70 14.85
CA GLU A 194 -34.45 14.15 14.89
C GLU A 194 -33.82 14.60 16.21
N ASP A 195 -32.50 14.83 16.23
CA ASP A 195 -31.86 15.89 17.03
C ASP A 195 -30.33 15.93 16.85
N GLY A 196 -29.87 16.82 15.97
CA GLY A 196 -28.68 17.63 16.29
C GLY A 196 -27.30 17.29 15.73
N GLU A 197 -27.15 16.87 14.47
CA GLU A 197 -25.84 16.95 13.79
C GLU A 197 -26.06 17.16 12.28
N GLY A 198 -25.45 18.21 11.70
CA GLY A 198 -25.77 18.67 10.34
C GLY A 198 -25.70 17.56 9.29
N ASP A 199 -26.62 17.58 8.32
CA ASP A 199 -26.73 16.56 7.26
C ASP A 199 -25.36 16.24 6.64
N VAL A 200 -24.94 14.98 6.74
CA VAL A 200 -23.73 14.50 6.05
C VAL A 200 -23.98 14.54 4.54
N VAL A 201 -23.27 15.44 3.84
CA VAL A 201 -23.41 15.62 2.38
C VAL A 201 -22.22 15.05 1.64
N TYR A 202 -22.46 14.05 0.79
CA TYR A 202 -21.48 13.53 -0.16
C TYR A 202 -21.64 14.16 -1.56
N PRO A 203 -20.54 14.43 -2.27
CA PRO A 203 -19.15 14.13 -1.87
C PRO A 203 -18.58 15.13 -0.85
N HIS A 204 -19.12 16.34 -0.80
CA HIS A 204 -18.73 17.38 0.16
C HIS A 204 -19.81 18.47 0.17
N ASN A 205 -19.75 19.37 1.15
CA ASN A 205 -20.51 20.62 1.12
C ASN A 205 -20.09 21.50 -0.07
N GLY A 206 -21.02 22.29 -0.61
CA GLY A 206 -20.76 23.20 -1.71
C GLY A 206 -19.62 24.19 -1.44
N THR A 207 -19.17 24.89 -2.48
CA THR A 207 -18.08 25.87 -2.36
C THR A 207 -18.49 27.02 -1.44
N THR A 208 -17.63 27.41 -0.49
CA THR A 208 -17.91 28.52 0.44
C THR A 208 -17.59 29.88 -0.19
N ALA A 209 -18.02 30.98 0.46
CA ALA A 209 -17.68 32.32 0.00
C ALA A 209 -16.16 32.59 0.10
N ALA A 210 -15.53 32.16 1.19
CA ALA A 210 -14.09 32.26 1.39
C ALA A 210 -13.30 31.49 0.33
N GLU A 211 -13.72 30.26 0.01
CA GLU A 211 -13.15 29.46 -1.09
C GLU A 211 -13.28 30.16 -2.45
N ARG A 212 -14.42 30.82 -2.72
CA ARG A 212 -14.62 31.59 -3.97
C ARG A 212 -13.71 32.80 -4.07
N SER A 213 -13.45 33.49 -2.95
CA SER A 213 -12.60 34.69 -2.91
C SER A 213 -11.11 34.39 -2.69
N ALA A 214 -10.73 33.13 -2.46
CA ALA A 214 -9.36 32.74 -2.16
C ALA A 214 -8.41 33.00 -3.34
N ALA A 215 -7.25 33.61 -3.05
CA ALA A 215 -6.23 33.89 -4.05
C ALA A 215 -5.60 32.59 -4.59
N PRO A 216 -5.19 32.54 -5.87
CA PRO A 216 -4.49 31.39 -6.44
C PRO A 216 -3.27 30.97 -5.59
N GLY A 217 -3.07 29.66 -5.46
CA GLY A 217 -1.98 29.09 -4.65
C GLY A 217 -2.25 28.99 -3.14
N THR A 218 -3.36 29.52 -2.64
CA THR A 218 -3.76 29.33 -1.23
C THR A 218 -4.44 27.97 -1.01
N ALA A 219 -4.43 27.48 0.23
CA ALA A 219 -5.10 26.23 0.61
C ALA A 219 -6.59 26.21 0.21
N LEU A 220 -7.33 27.28 0.50
CA LEU A 220 -8.75 27.38 0.14
C LEU A 220 -8.98 27.39 -1.37
N HIS A 221 -8.06 27.97 -2.15
CA HIS A 221 -8.11 27.92 -3.60
C HIS A 221 -7.89 26.50 -4.13
N MET A 222 -6.98 25.73 -3.54
CA MET A 222 -6.77 24.31 -3.89
C MET A 222 -7.97 23.45 -3.52
N VAL A 223 -8.52 23.62 -2.30
CA VAL A 223 -9.75 22.94 -1.88
C VAL A 223 -10.90 23.22 -2.83
N ARG A 224 -11.10 24.49 -3.20
CA ARG A 224 -12.09 24.88 -4.23
C ARG A 224 -11.85 24.14 -5.54
N THR A 225 -10.60 24.09 -6.00
CA THR A 225 -10.22 23.43 -7.25
C THR A 225 -10.56 21.94 -7.20
N TRP A 226 -10.25 21.24 -6.11
CA TRP A 226 -10.56 19.81 -5.96
C TRP A 226 -12.07 19.53 -5.91
N LYS A 227 -12.86 20.44 -5.30
CA LYS A 227 -14.33 20.40 -5.34
C LYS A 227 -14.88 20.58 -6.76
N GLU A 228 -14.41 21.61 -7.48
CA GLU A 228 -14.85 21.91 -8.85
C GLU A 228 -14.47 20.81 -9.84
N LEU A 229 -13.34 20.15 -9.63
CA LEU A 229 -12.92 18.96 -10.39
C LEU A 229 -13.75 17.70 -10.07
N GLY A 230 -14.51 17.70 -8.97
CA GLY A 230 -15.29 16.54 -8.53
C GLY A 230 -14.44 15.36 -8.06
N VAL A 231 -13.21 15.61 -7.61
CA VAL A 231 -12.28 14.55 -7.15
C VAL A 231 -12.27 14.40 -5.63
N LEU A 232 -12.69 15.41 -4.88
CA LEU A 232 -12.66 15.41 -3.42
C LEU A 232 -13.87 14.68 -2.83
N VAL A 233 -13.65 13.87 -1.80
CA VAL A 233 -14.67 13.44 -0.85
C VAL A 233 -14.28 13.85 0.56
N ALA A 234 -15.22 14.49 1.26
CA ALA A 234 -15.09 14.88 2.65
C ALA A 234 -15.68 13.78 3.54
N VAL A 235 -14.86 13.22 4.42
CA VAL A 235 -15.27 12.23 5.42
C VAL A 235 -16.13 12.90 6.51
N PRO A 236 -17.08 12.24 7.18
CA PRO A 236 -17.80 12.83 8.30
C PRO A 236 -16.85 13.25 9.43
N PRO A 237 -17.20 14.29 10.22
CA PRO A 237 -16.47 14.58 11.45
C PRO A 237 -16.40 13.34 12.35
N TYR A 238 -15.27 13.15 13.05
CA TYR A 238 -15.02 12.04 13.99
C TYR A 238 -14.76 10.67 13.38
N ASP A 239 -15.10 10.48 12.11
CA ASP A 239 -14.79 9.25 11.38
C ASP A 239 -13.29 9.15 11.04
N CYS A 240 -12.83 7.91 10.96
CA CYS A 240 -11.48 7.58 10.51
C CYS A 240 -11.47 7.52 8.98
N ASP A 241 -10.72 8.42 8.36
CA ASP A 241 -10.54 8.53 6.92
C ASP A 241 -9.92 7.27 6.29
N ASP A 242 -9.19 6.47 7.09
CA ASP A 242 -8.59 5.20 6.66
C ASP A 242 -9.58 4.21 6.06
N TRP A 243 -10.77 4.09 6.66
CA TRP A 243 -11.78 3.16 6.15
C TRP A 243 -12.43 3.64 4.86
N TYR A 244 -12.46 4.95 4.61
CA TYR A 244 -13.10 5.53 3.43
C TYR A 244 -12.27 5.32 2.18
N TRP A 245 -10.97 5.63 2.24
CA TRP A 245 -10.09 5.39 1.09
C TRP A 245 -9.87 3.89 0.84
N LEU A 246 -9.78 3.07 1.91
CA LEU A 246 -9.63 1.62 1.77
C LEU A 246 -10.87 1.00 1.11
N TYR A 247 -12.07 1.37 1.59
CA TYR A 247 -13.32 0.89 1.02
C TYR A 247 -13.50 1.32 -0.43
N ALA A 248 -13.19 2.58 -0.76
CA ALA A 248 -13.27 3.07 -2.15
C ALA A 248 -12.38 2.29 -3.12
N ALA A 249 -11.16 1.94 -2.68
CA ALA A 249 -10.22 1.20 -3.50
C ALA A 249 -10.66 -0.27 -3.69
N LEU A 250 -11.12 -0.93 -2.63
CA LEU A 250 -11.66 -2.29 -2.67
C LEU A 250 -12.94 -2.37 -3.52
N ASP A 251 -13.87 -1.43 -3.35
CA ASP A 251 -15.11 -1.37 -4.13
C ASP A 251 -14.80 -1.19 -5.62
N SER A 252 -13.89 -0.27 -5.97
CA SER A 252 -13.46 -0.05 -7.35
C SER A 252 -12.88 -1.32 -7.97
N LYS A 253 -12.07 -2.08 -7.22
CA LYS A 253 -11.50 -3.36 -7.66
C LYS A 253 -12.59 -4.41 -7.88
N ILE A 254 -13.49 -4.59 -6.92
CA ILE A 254 -14.59 -5.57 -6.99
C ILE A 254 -15.55 -5.27 -8.14
N ARG A 255 -15.74 -3.98 -8.46
CA ARG A 255 -16.57 -3.51 -9.58
C ARG A 255 -15.86 -3.55 -10.93
N GLY A 256 -14.72 -4.24 -11.03
CA GLY A 256 -14.07 -4.59 -12.29
C GLY A 256 -12.88 -3.72 -12.67
N ARG A 257 -12.40 -2.83 -11.78
CA ARG A 257 -11.17 -2.08 -12.06
C ARG A 257 -9.94 -2.87 -11.65
N ASP A 258 -9.23 -3.43 -12.61
CA ASP A 258 -8.13 -4.34 -12.28
C ASP A 258 -6.91 -3.68 -11.65
N HIS A 259 -6.64 -2.43 -12.05
CA HIS A 259 -5.46 -1.69 -11.63
C HIS A 259 -5.83 -0.43 -10.83
N VAL A 260 -6.41 -0.65 -9.65
CA VAL A 260 -6.64 0.41 -8.67
C VAL A 260 -5.34 0.70 -7.92
N GLN A 261 -4.94 1.96 -7.82
CA GLN A 261 -3.81 2.40 -7.02
C GLN A 261 -4.29 3.24 -5.83
N VAL A 262 -3.72 3.01 -4.66
CA VAL A 262 -3.90 3.82 -3.46
C VAL A 262 -2.63 4.59 -3.19
N VAL A 263 -2.67 5.92 -3.25
CA VAL A 263 -1.51 6.76 -2.99
C VAL A 263 -1.45 7.10 -1.51
N SER A 264 -0.56 6.40 -0.80
CA SER A 264 -0.28 6.62 0.62
C SER A 264 1.06 5.96 0.99
N ASN A 265 1.77 6.57 1.94
CA ASN A 265 2.90 5.97 2.64
C ASN A 265 2.50 5.27 3.94
N ASP A 266 1.21 5.31 4.32
CA ASP A 266 0.74 4.57 5.48
C ASP A 266 0.80 3.07 5.22
N GLN A 267 1.23 2.33 6.25
CA GLN A 267 1.23 0.88 6.24
C GLN A 267 -0.05 0.29 6.87
N MET A 268 -0.97 1.15 7.35
CA MET A 268 -2.16 0.81 8.12
C MET A 268 -1.89 -0.13 9.29
N ARG A 269 -0.70 -0.06 9.90
CA ARG A 269 -0.26 -1.05 10.91
C ARG A 269 -1.14 -1.12 12.14
N ASP A 270 -1.74 0.00 12.49
CA ASP A 270 -2.66 0.22 13.60
C ASP A 270 -4.14 0.06 13.21
N HIS A 271 -4.45 -0.29 11.96
CA HIS A 271 -5.81 -0.56 11.50
C HIS A 271 -5.97 -2.01 11.03
N HIS A 272 -5.00 -2.54 10.26
CA HIS A 272 -5.09 -3.91 9.75
C HIS A 272 -4.90 -4.98 10.83
N TRP A 273 -4.27 -4.67 11.97
CA TRP A 273 -4.18 -5.62 13.08
C TRP A 273 -5.57 -5.92 13.68
N ARG A 274 -6.56 -5.04 13.46
CA ARG A 274 -7.97 -5.26 13.82
C ARG A 274 -8.69 -6.14 12.80
N MET A 275 -8.14 -6.27 11.60
CA MET A 275 -8.67 -7.19 10.59
C MET A 275 -8.23 -8.61 10.96
N ASP A 276 -9.19 -9.52 11.10
CA ASP A 276 -8.96 -10.96 11.32
C ASP A 276 -8.26 -11.65 10.11
N SER A 277 -7.84 -10.87 9.11
CA SER A 277 -7.36 -11.27 7.79
C SER A 277 -6.10 -10.48 7.39
N ALA A 278 -5.15 -10.33 8.33
CA ALA A 278 -3.92 -9.56 8.12
C ALA A 278 -3.13 -10.01 6.87
N ARG A 279 -3.12 -11.32 6.57
CA ARG A 279 -2.44 -11.86 5.37
C ARG A 279 -3.13 -11.41 4.07
N GLN A 280 -4.46 -11.38 4.03
CA GLN A 280 -5.21 -10.93 2.87
C GLN A 280 -4.96 -9.44 2.63
N PHE A 281 -5.03 -8.64 3.69
CA PHE A 281 -4.73 -7.21 3.61
C PHE A 281 -3.32 -6.95 3.09
N LEU A 282 -2.29 -7.65 3.60
CA LEU A 282 -0.91 -7.46 3.13
C LEU A 282 -0.72 -7.83 1.66
N GLN A 283 -1.39 -8.89 1.18
CA GLN A 283 -1.38 -9.25 -0.24
C GLN A 283 -2.07 -8.18 -1.09
N TRP A 284 -3.24 -7.70 -0.66
CA TRP A 284 -3.93 -6.60 -1.32
C TRP A 284 -3.05 -5.33 -1.35
N GLN A 285 -2.42 -5.00 -0.22
CA GLN A 285 -1.54 -3.85 -0.07
C GLN A 285 -0.38 -3.88 -1.09
N ASP A 286 0.27 -5.04 -1.27
CA ASP A 286 1.36 -5.25 -2.25
C ASP A 286 0.90 -5.06 -3.71
N ARG A 287 -0.41 -5.15 -3.97
CA ARG A 287 -0.99 -5.00 -5.31
C ARG A 287 -1.56 -3.62 -5.62
N HIS A 288 -1.88 -2.85 -4.58
CA HIS A 288 -2.63 -1.60 -4.74
C HIS A 288 -1.91 -0.36 -4.21
N MET A 289 -1.00 -0.46 -3.23
CA MET A 289 -0.38 0.74 -2.66
C MET A 289 0.73 1.33 -3.53
N THR A 290 0.59 2.60 -3.86
CA THR A 290 1.59 3.43 -4.52
C THR A 290 2.24 4.35 -3.48
N ARG A 291 3.52 4.09 -3.20
CA ARG A 291 4.32 4.94 -2.29
C ARG A 291 4.72 6.22 -3.00
N LEU A 292 4.99 7.26 -2.24
CA LEU A 292 5.44 8.54 -2.79
C LEU A 292 6.67 9.09 -2.06
N SER A 293 7.51 9.79 -2.80
CA SER A 293 8.60 10.62 -2.27
C SER A 293 8.47 12.01 -2.85
N LEU A 294 8.53 12.99 -1.96
CA LEU A 294 8.44 14.41 -2.28
C LEU A 294 9.74 15.07 -1.85
N GLN A 295 10.44 15.68 -2.81
CA GLN A 295 11.66 16.45 -2.55
C GLN A 295 11.35 17.95 -2.56
N PHE A 296 11.87 18.65 -1.56
CA PHE A 296 11.75 20.10 -1.40
C PHE A 296 13.06 20.77 -1.79
N GLY A 297 13.00 21.95 -2.41
CA GLY A 297 14.19 22.75 -2.68
C GLY A 297 14.77 23.34 -1.40
N GLU A 298 16.07 23.61 -1.37
CA GLU A 298 16.75 24.17 -0.18
C GLU A 298 16.33 25.61 0.15
N ASP A 299 15.85 26.38 -0.85
CA ASP A 299 15.64 27.83 -0.72
C ASP A 299 14.17 28.30 -0.88
N THR A 300 13.22 27.39 -1.12
CA THR A 300 11.79 27.75 -1.18
C THR A 300 10.94 26.63 -0.61
N ASP A 301 9.83 26.95 0.05
CA ASP A 301 8.73 26.03 0.37
C ASP A 301 8.07 25.39 -0.89
N GLY A 302 8.72 25.54 -2.06
CA GLY A 302 8.38 24.89 -3.31
C GLY A 302 8.87 23.45 -3.32
N LEU A 303 7.93 22.54 -3.41
CA LEU A 303 8.18 21.16 -3.83
C LEU A 303 8.80 21.15 -5.23
N VAL A 304 9.88 20.38 -5.40
CA VAL A 304 10.65 20.35 -6.66
C VAL A 304 10.33 19.09 -7.46
N GLU A 305 10.11 17.96 -6.80
CA GLU A 305 9.95 16.67 -7.50
C GLU A 305 8.99 15.73 -6.75
N LEU A 306 7.97 15.24 -7.48
CA LEU A 306 7.09 14.14 -7.06
C LEU A 306 7.57 12.85 -7.72
N LYS A 307 7.97 11.87 -6.89
CA LYS A 307 8.24 10.50 -7.33
C LYS A 307 7.18 9.57 -6.79
N LEU A 308 6.52 8.84 -7.68
CA LEU A 308 5.59 7.78 -7.35
C LEU A 308 6.26 6.42 -7.56
N TYR A 309 6.00 5.49 -6.65
CA TYR A 309 6.48 4.11 -6.69
C TYR A 309 5.25 3.20 -6.70
N PRO A 310 4.68 2.92 -7.89
CA PRO A 310 3.53 2.04 -8.00
C PRO A 310 3.88 0.60 -7.61
N PRO A 311 2.87 -0.24 -7.32
CA PRO A 311 3.05 -1.67 -7.09
C PRO A 311 3.91 -2.33 -8.17
N ARG A 312 4.80 -3.23 -7.77
CA ARG A 312 5.65 -3.98 -8.70
C ARG A 312 4.78 -4.79 -9.67
N PRO A 313 5.23 -5.08 -10.91
CA PRO A 313 4.50 -5.96 -11.82
C PRO A 313 4.54 -7.45 -11.40
N TYR A 314 5.21 -7.75 -10.28
CA TYR A 314 5.31 -9.07 -9.69
C TYR A 314 5.22 -8.99 -8.16
N SER A 315 4.76 -10.06 -7.51
CA SER A 315 4.68 -10.15 -6.05
C SER A 315 6.01 -10.56 -5.43
N LEU A 316 6.37 -9.89 -4.33
CA LEU A 316 7.59 -10.16 -3.57
C LEU A 316 7.40 -11.32 -2.59
N CYS A 317 7.10 -12.50 -3.11
CA CYS A 317 6.96 -13.74 -2.35
C CYS A 317 7.59 -14.91 -3.09
N ALA A 318 7.68 -16.08 -2.44
CA ALA A 318 8.07 -17.30 -3.12
C ALA A 318 7.08 -17.62 -4.26
N GLN A 319 7.59 -17.98 -5.43
CA GLN A 319 6.78 -18.32 -6.60
C GLN A 319 7.30 -19.57 -7.30
N VAL A 320 6.37 -20.34 -7.85
CA VAL A 320 6.64 -21.41 -8.81
C VAL A 320 6.19 -20.96 -10.19
N ALA A 321 7.00 -21.21 -11.20
CA ALA A 321 6.67 -20.96 -12.59
C ALA A 321 5.50 -21.85 -13.05
N GLU A 322 4.77 -21.40 -14.07
CA GLU A 322 3.57 -22.12 -14.56
C GLU A 322 3.88 -23.51 -15.11
N ASP A 323 5.06 -23.69 -15.69
CA ASP A 323 5.57 -24.97 -16.17
C ASP A 323 6.19 -25.84 -15.06
N ALA A 324 6.13 -25.38 -13.81
CA ALA A 324 6.82 -25.96 -12.66
C ALA A 324 8.35 -26.12 -12.83
N GLY A 325 8.94 -25.54 -13.88
CA GLY A 325 10.35 -25.66 -14.23
C GLY A 325 11.24 -24.62 -13.57
N ALA A 326 10.68 -23.75 -12.71
CA ALA A 326 11.45 -22.85 -11.87
C ALA A 326 10.74 -22.50 -10.56
N TRP A 327 11.54 -22.32 -9.51
CA TRP A 327 11.15 -21.82 -8.20
C TRP A 327 11.98 -20.59 -7.88
N HIS A 328 11.32 -19.53 -7.42
CA HIS A 328 11.93 -18.24 -7.12
C HIS A 328 11.63 -17.85 -5.68
N PHE A 329 12.66 -17.54 -4.91
CA PHE A 329 12.55 -17.19 -3.50
C PHE A 329 13.20 -15.81 -3.26
N PRO A 330 12.43 -14.80 -2.83
CA PRO A 330 12.99 -13.50 -2.53
C PRO A 330 13.78 -13.57 -1.22
N VAL A 331 14.95 -12.96 -1.21
CA VAL A 331 15.84 -12.91 -0.05
C VAL A 331 16.29 -11.47 0.18
N PRO A 332 15.94 -10.85 1.32
CA PRO A 332 16.27 -9.47 1.58
C PRO A 332 17.78 -9.29 1.72
N ALA A 333 18.33 -8.26 1.08
CA ALA A 333 19.74 -7.91 1.09
C ALA A 333 20.09 -7.15 2.38
N ILE A 334 20.21 -7.90 3.47
CA ILE A 334 20.53 -7.38 4.80
C ILE A 334 21.91 -7.84 5.27
N ARG A 335 22.44 -7.16 6.29
CA ARG A 335 23.71 -7.54 6.95
C ARG A 335 23.68 -9.00 7.38
N SER A 336 24.81 -9.69 7.20
CA SER A 336 24.95 -11.10 7.56
C SER A 336 24.73 -11.34 9.05
N ARG A 337 24.34 -12.56 9.44
CA ARG A 337 24.16 -12.89 10.85
C ARG A 337 25.45 -12.66 11.65
N ALA A 338 26.61 -12.96 11.06
CA ALA A 338 27.91 -12.71 11.68
C ALA A 338 28.15 -11.21 11.94
N GLU A 339 27.86 -10.34 10.97
CA GLU A 339 27.97 -8.88 11.11
C GLU A 339 26.97 -8.32 12.14
N GLN A 340 25.76 -8.88 12.21
CA GLN A 340 24.76 -8.50 13.21
C GLN A 340 25.25 -8.86 14.63
N ILE A 341 25.81 -10.06 14.82
CA ILE A 341 26.41 -10.48 16.10
C ILE A 341 27.58 -9.59 16.46
N GLN A 342 28.49 -9.32 15.51
CA GLN A 342 29.68 -8.50 15.74
C GLN A 342 29.32 -7.05 16.08
N SER A 343 28.33 -6.47 15.42
CA SER A 343 27.87 -5.10 15.68
C SER A 343 26.94 -4.97 16.89
N GLY A 344 26.48 -6.09 17.46
CA GLY A 344 25.48 -6.10 18.54
C GLY A 344 24.12 -5.50 18.16
N ARG A 345 23.89 -5.21 16.87
CA ARG A 345 22.68 -4.56 16.37
C ARG A 345 21.95 -5.49 15.41
N PRO A 346 20.88 -6.18 15.86
CA PRO A 346 20.02 -6.94 14.96
C PRO A 346 19.41 -6.00 13.91
N VAL A 347 19.15 -6.51 12.71
CA VAL A 347 18.49 -5.75 11.65
C VAL A 347 17.01 -5.60 12.03
N ALA A 348 16.52 -4.37 12.12
CA ALA A 348 15.13 -4.10 12.47
C ALA A 348 14.19 -4.54 11.34
N LEU A 349 12.95 -4.93 11.66
CA LEU A 349 11.96 -5.37 10.66
C LEU A 349 11.75 -4.33 9.54
N LYS A 350 11.73 -3.04 9.89
CA LYS A 350 11.63 -1.94 8.91
C LYS A 350 12.82 -1.89 7.94
N GLU A 351 14.02 -2.23 8.40
CA GLU A 351 15.21 -2.32 7.55
C GLU A 351 15.09 -3.53 6.59
N ILE A 352 14.49 -4.63 7.04
CA ILE A 352 14.22 -5.82 6.21
C ILE A 352 13.16 -5.50 5.14
N GLU A 353 12.04 -4.87 5.52
CA GLU A 353 10.95 -4.49 4.61
C GLU A 353 11.40 -3.48 3.54
N ALA A 354 12.34 -2.60 3.88
CA ALA A 354 12.88 -1.60 2.96
C ALA A 354 14.09 -2.09 2.15
N ALA A 355 14.61 -3.28 2.43
CA ALA A 355 15.79 -3.80 1.77
C ALA A 355 15.50 -4.10 0.29
N ASP A 356 16.53 -3.93 -0.55
CA ASP A 356 16.55 -4.57 -1.86
C ASP A 356 16.54 -6.09 -1.70
N HIS A 357 16.15 -6.81 -2.75
CA HIS A 357 16.00 -8.26 -2.68
C HIS A 357 16.84 -8.93 -3.75
N HIS A 358 17.64 -9.89 -3.31
CA HIS A 358 18.13 -10.96 -4.17
C HIS A 358 17.05 -12.01 -4.36
N TRP A 359 17.19 -12.80 -5.41
CA TRP A 359 16.32 -13.94 -5.66
C TRP A 359 17.17 -15.19 -5.77
N LEU A 360 16.89 -16.14 -4.89
CA LEU A 360 17.39 -17.50 -5.03
C LEU A 360 16.45 -18.23 -6.01
N VAL A 361 17.03 -18.82 -7.04
CA VAL A 361 16.29 -19.42 -8.14
C VAL A 361 16.77 -20.86 -8.31
N ALA A 362 15.84 -21.80 -8.28
CA ALA A 362 16.05 -23.15 -8.75
C ALA A 362 15.31 -23.29 -10.09
N TRP A 363 15.97 -23.75 -11.16
CA TRP A 363 15.32 -23.92 -12.46
C TRP A 363 15.85 -25.11 -13.25
N GLN A 364 15.04 -25.62 -14.16
CA GLN A 364 15.44 -26.52 -15.21
C GLN A 364 15.54 -25.73 -16.51
N ASP A 365 16.58 -26.02 -17.29
CA ASP A 365 16.68 -25.52 -18.66
C ASP A 365 15.54 -26.14 -19.49
N PRO A 366 14.93 -25.36 -20.41
CA PRO A 366 13.78 -25.81 -21.20
C PRO A 366 14.05 -27.03 -22.08
#